data_AF-A0A8S8YUV2-F1
#
_entry.id   AF-A0A8S8YUV2-F1
#
_cell.length_a   1.000
_cell.length_b   1.000
_cell.length_c   1.000
_cell.angle_alpha   90.00
_cell.angle_beta   90.00
_cell.angle_gamma   90.00
#
_symmetry.space_group_name_H-M   'P 1'
#
loop_
_entity.id
_entity.type
_entity.pdbx_description
1 polymer ?
#
loop_
_entity_poly.entity_id
_entity_poly.type
_entity_poly.pdbx_seq_one_letter_code
_entity_poly.pdbx_strand_id
1 'polypeptide(L)'
;MELNEFIATNMKVMNFGLSFPVLISSVNNGLVVNEEKYEVYACEAEHSVTVFSYLFKEKEKPGEFYPDKAIALGVPKGKLWHTLQCGEEVTIENKTIKPSQVMGPNIAGKKIGFSLVILDPQKNWRSFSMPVII
;
A
#
# COMPACT_ATOMS: atom_id res chain seq x y z
N MET A 1 -29.19 3.35 14.99
CA MET A 1 -29.17 3.88 13.61
C MET A 1 -27.76 3.69 13.12
N GLU A 2 -27.58 2.85 12.11
CA GLU A 2 -26.27 2.65 11.48
C GLU A 2 -25.84 3.93 10.75
N LEU A 3 -24.53 4.21 10.63
CA LEU A 3 -24.03 5.45 10.01
C LEU A 3 -24.56 5.64 8.57
N ASN A 4 -24.67 4.56 7.81
CA ASN A 4 -25.24 4.56 6.46
C ASN A 4 -26.71 4.99 6.45
N GLU A 5 -27.49 4.53 7.43
CA GLU A 5 -28.91 4.87 7.58
C GLU A 5 -29.07 6.35 7.94
N PHE A 6 -28.21 6.87 8.82
CA PHE A 6 -28.17 8.30 9.17
C PHE A 6 -27.90 9.17 7.95
N ILE A 7 -26.91 8.81 7.12
CA ILE A 7 -26.54 9.57 5.93
C ILE A 7 -27.65 9.50 4.87
N ALA A 8 -28.17 8.30 4.60
CA ALA A 8 -29.27 8.12 3.66
C ALA A 8 -30.52 8.93 4.07
N THR A 9 -30.81 8.97 5.37
CA THR A 9 -31.94 9.75 5.93
C THR A 9 -31.74 11.24 5.74
N ASN A 10 -30.55 11.76 6.07
CA ASN A 10 -30.26 13.19 5.90
C ASN A 10 -30.27 13.62 4.43
N MET A 11 -29.73 12.81 3.52
CA MET A 11 -29.80 13.08 2.08
C MET A 11 -31.25 13.15 1.59
N LYS A 12 -32.12 12.27 2.08
CA LYS A 12 -33.55 12.28 1.78
C LYS A 12 -34.27 13.49 2.36
N VAL A 13 -34.02 13.83 3.63
CA VAL A 13 -34.66 14.98 4.32
C VAL A 13 -34.25 16.31 3.69
N MET A 14 -32.97 16.47 3.35
CA MET A 14 -32.46 17.69 2.74
C MET A 14 -32.63 17.73 1.21
N ASN A 15 -33.20 16.68 0.62
CA ASN A 15 -33.52 16.56 -0.81
C ASN A 15 -32.35 16.92 -1.74
N PHE A 16 -31.17 16.37 -1.46
CA PHE A 16 -29.99 16.52 -2.30
C PHE A 16 -29.32 15.17 -2.58
N GLY A 17 -28.72 15.05 -3.75
CA GLY A 17 -27.89 13.92 -4.16
C GLY A 17 -26.43 14.33 -4.23
N LEU A 18 -25.52 13.37 -4.03
CA LEU A 18 -24.10 13.56 -4.25
C LEU A 18 -23.77 13.27 -5.71
N SER A 19 -22.94 14.08 -6.33
CA SER A 19 -22.45 13.86 -7.70
C SER A 19 -21.41 12.75 -7.80
N PHE A 20 -21.00 12.19 -6.67
CA PHE A 20 -20.01 11.12 -6.55
C PHE A 20 -20.44 10.12 -5.47
N PRO A 21 -20.02 8.85 -5.58
CA PRO A 21 -20.29 7.85 -4.55
C PRO A 21 -19.50 8.17 -3.27
N VAL A 22 -20.13 7.97 -2.12
CA VAL A 22 -19.46 8.01 -0.82
C VAL A 22 -19.33 6.58 -0.30
N LEU A 23 -18.09 6.16 -0.09
CA LEU A 23 -17.78 4.85 0.49
C LEU A 23 -17.39 5.06 1.94
N ILE A 24 -18.07 4.36 2.83
CA ILE A 24 -17.86 4.45 4.27
C ILE A 24 -17.47 3.06 4.75
N SER A 25 -16.37 3.00 5.48
CA SER A 25 -15.84 1.75 6.01
C SER A 25 -15.44 1.94 7.45
N SER A 26 -15.97 1.09 8.33
CA SER A 26 -15.57 1.07 9.73
C SER A 26 -14.12 0.59 9.82
N VAL A 27 -13.32 1.28 10.63
CA VAL A 27 -11.90 0.98 10.83
C VAL A 27 -11.72 0.14 12.09
N ASN A 28 -10.84 -0.86 12.00
CA ASN A 28 -10.35 -1.66 13.12
C ASN A 28 -8.82 -1.73 13.08
N ASN A 29 -8.21 -2.30 14.11
CA ASN A 29 -6.77 -2.55 14.14
C ASN A 29 -6.30 -3.43 12.98
N GLY A 30 -5.15 -3.09 12.40
CA GLY A 30 -4.53 -3.81 11.30
C GLY A 30 -4.68 -3.12 9.95
N LEU A 31 -4.69 -3.90 8.87
CA LEU A 31 -4.76 -3.38 7.49
C LEU A 31 -6.17 -2.87 7.18
N VAL A 32 -6.28 -1.60 6.83
CA VAL A 32 -7.57 -0.94 6.51
C VAL A 32 -7.71 -0.59 5.04
N VAL A 33 -6.60 -0.42 4.32
CA VAL A 33 -6.57 -0.18 2.88
C VAL A 33 -5.44 -1.00 2.27
N ASN A 34 -5.73 -1.71 1.18
CA ASN A 34 -4.74 -2.47 0.41
C ASN A 34 -4.88 -2.13 -1.07
N GLU A 35 -4.04 -1.21 -1.54
CA GLU A 35 -3.99 -0.81 -2.94
C GLU A 35 -2.80 -1.46 -3.65
N GLU A 36 -2.76 -1.37 -4.97
CA GLU A 36 -1.66 -1.91 -5.78
C GLU A 36 -0.28 -1.39 -5.33
N LYS A 37 -0.20 -0.12 -4.94
CA LYS A 37 1.07 0.59 -4.66
C LYS A 37 1.32 0.87 -3.18
N TYR A 38 0.32 0.73 -2.32
CA TYR A 38 0.45 1.08 -0.91
C TYR A 38 -0.55 0.34 -0.04
N GLU A 39 -0.27 0.36 1.26
CA GLU A 39 -1.08 -0.21 2.32
C GLU A 39 -1.30 0.89 3.37
N VAL A 40 -2.50 0.93 3.96
CA VAL A 40 -2.76 1.75 5.15
C VAL A 40 -3.15 0.83 6.28
N TYR A 41 -2.49 0.99 7.42
CA TYR A 41 -2.81 0.28 8.65
C TYR A 41 -3.34 1.23 9.69
N ALA A 42 -4.22 0.75 10.56
CA ALA A 42 -4.71 1.45 11.74
C ALA A 42 -4.28 0.72 13.02
N CYS A 43 -4.02 1.49 14.06
CA CYS A 43 -3.78 0.99 15.41
C CYS A 43 -4.51 1.90 16.38
N GLU A 44 -5.33 1.31 17.23
CA GLU A 44 -6.07 1.98 18.28
C GLU A 44 -5.09 2.54 19.28
N ALA A 45 -5.31 3.81 19.64
CA ALA A 45 -4.56 4.52 20.65
C ALA A 45 -5.21 4.30 22.01
N GLU A 46 -4.38 4.22 23.05
CA GLU A 46 -4.85 4.11 24.44
C GLU A 46 -5.38 5.47 24.90
N HIS A 47 -6.68 5.71 24.71
CA HIS A 47 -7.36 6.95 25.06
C HIS A 47 -8.75 6.63 25.65
N SER A 48 -9.35 7.60 26.35
CA SER A 48 -10.68 7.44 26.98
C SER A 48 -11.82 7.28 25.97
N VAL A 49 -11.56 7.60 24.70
CA VAL A 49 -12.46 7.40 23.56
C VAL A 49 -11.69 6.67 22.46
N THR A 50 -12.40 5.92 21.62
CA THR A 50 -11.81 5.22 20.49
C THR A 50 -11.13 6.19 19.52
N VAL A 51 -9.82 6.06 19.38
CA VAL A 51 -8.99 6.86 18.46
C VAL A 51 -8.00 5.92 17.78
N PHE A 52 -7.69 6.17 16.51
CA PHE A 52 -6.71 5.38 15.76
C PHE A 52 -5.52 6.24 15.34
N SER A 53 -4.32 5.67 15.39
CA SER A 53 -3.16 6.12 14.63
C SER A 53 -3.09 5.33 13.33
N TYR A 54 -2.56 5.95 12.28
CA TYR A 54 -2.47 5.34 10.95
C TYR A 54 -1.03 5.23 10.46
N LEU A 55 -0.72 4.15 9.76
CA LEU A 55 0.52 3.97 9.04
C LEU A 55 0.22 3.85 7.55
N PHE A 56 0.73 4.81 6.76
CA PHE A 56 0.86 4.68 5.32
C PHE A 56 2.19 3.98 4.98
N LYS A 57 2.11 2.88 4.25
CA LYS A 57 3.26 2.09 3.79
C LYS A 57 3.19 1.93 2.28
N GLU A 58 4.13 2.55 1.57
CA GLU A 58 4.33 2.30 0.16
C GLU A 58 4.90 0.89 -0.03
N LYS A 59 4.42 0.16 -1.04
CA LYS A 59 4.99 -1.14 -1.41
C LYS A 59 6.35 -0.94 -2.09
N GLU A 60 7.16 -1.99 -2.09
CA GLU A 60 8.46 -1.95 -2.77
C GLU A 60 8.28 -1.69 -4.26
N LYS A 61 9.20 -0.93 -4.82
CA LYS A 61 9.25 -0.67 -6.27
C LYS A 61 10.29 -1.58 -6.91
N PRO A 62 10.05 -2.05 -8.15
CA PRO A 62 11.06 -2.76 -8.90
C PRO A 62 12.37 -1.95 -8.97
N GLY A 63 13.50 -2.65 -8.89
CA GLY A 63 14.82 -2.06 -9.08
C GLY A 63 15.06 -1.56 -10.49
N GLU A 64 16.25 -1.02 -10.74
CA GLU A 64 16.67 -0.60 -12.07
C GLU A 64 16.77 -1.82 -13.02
N PHE A 65 16.19 -1.71 -14.22
CA PHE A 65 16.36 -2.72 -15.25
C PHE A 65 17.70 -2.52 -15.97
N TYR A 66 18.40 -3.62 -16.27
CA TYR A 66 19.69 -3.63 -16.97
C TYR A 66 19.54 -4.15 -18.41
N PRO A 67 19.30 -3.27 -19.41
CA PRO A 67 19.13 -3.65 -20.82
C PRO A 67 20.25 -4.53 -21.36
N ASP A 68 21.50 -4.21 -21.02
CA ASP A 68 22.66 -4.93 -21.55
C ASP A 68 22.70 -6.39 -21.09
N LYS A 69 22.29 -6.67 -19.84
CA LYS A 69 22.18 -8.03 -19.31
C LYS A 69 21.05 -8.80 -20.00
N ALA A 70 19.90 -8.15 -20.22
CA ALA A 70 18.77 -8.76 -20.90
C ALA A 70 19.10 -9.12 -22.36
N ILE A 71 19.80 -8.23 -23.07
CA ILE A 71 20.26 -8.47 -24.44
C ILE A 71 21.27 -9.61 -24.47
N ALA A 72 22.24 -9.63 -23.55
CA ALA A 72 23.25 -10.69 -23.46
C ALA A 72 22.63 -12.08 -23.16
N LEU A 73 21.50 -12.12 -22.46
CA LEU A 73 20.73 -13.34 -22.19
C LEU A 73 19.77 -13.71 -23.33
N GLY A 74 19.73 -12.93 -24.41
CA GLY A 74 18.89 -13.20 -25.57
C GLY A 74 17.42 -12.79 -25.39
N VAL A 75 17.09 -11.93 -24.42
CA VAL A 75 15.72 -11.44 -24.21
C VAL A 75 15.38 -10.38 -25.27
N PRO A 76 14.44 -10.64 -26.20
CA PRO A 76 14.04 -9.67 -27.19
C PRO A 76 13.37 -8.47 -26.52
N LYS A 77 13.66 -7.27 -27.05
CA LYS A 77 13.06 -6.01 -26.59
C LYS A 77 11.53 -6.09 -26.73
N GLY A 78 10.82 -5.55 -25.74
CA GLY A 78 9.35 -5.44 -25.76
C GLY A 78 8.69 -6.09 -24.55
N LYS A 79 7.62 -6.85 -24.77
CA LYS A 79 6.75 -7.36 -23.70
C LYS A 79 7.50 -8.18 -22.63
N LEU A 80 8.51 -8.97 -23.04
CA LEU A 80 9.28 -9.80 -22.11
C LEU A 80 10.11 -8.99 -21.12
N TRP A 81 10.56 -7.79 -21.51
CA TRP A 81 11.26 -6.90 -20.58
C TRP A 81 10.32 -6.35 -19.51
N HIS A 82 9.07 -6.08 -19.86
CA HIS A 82 8.04 -5.67 -18.91
C HIS A 82 7.71 -6.80 -17.93
N THR A 83 7.54 -8.04 -18.43
CA THR A 83 7.32 -9.23 -17.60
C THR A 83 8.41 -9.40 -16.55
N LEU A 84 9.69 -9.28 -16.94
CA LEU A 84 10.82 -9.34 -16.01
C LEU A 84 10.81 -8.18 -14.99
N GLN A 85 10.43 -6.97 -15.41
CA GLN A 85 10.29 -5.82 -14.50
C GLN A 85 9.12 -5.95 -13.52
N CYS A 86 8.08 -6.72 -13.87
CA CYS A 86 6.98 -7.07 -12.96
C CYS A 86 7.36 -8.17 -11.96
N GLY A 87 8.58 -8.72 -12.03
CA GLY A 87 9.02 -9.80 -11.15
C GLY A 87 8.63 -11.19 -11.62
N GLU A 88 8.15 -11.34 -12.86
CA GLU A 88 7.79 -12.63 -13.44
C GLU A 88 8.97 -13.23 -14.24
N GLU A 89 9.12 -14.56 -14.18
CA GLU A 89 10.14 -15.28 -14.95
C GLU A 89 9.72 -15.41 -16.42
N VAL A 90 10.70 -15.37 -17.34
CA VAL A 90 10.46 -15.47 -18.78
C VAL A 90 11.21 -16.68 -19.34
N THR A 91 10.55 -17.50 -20.16
CA THR A 91 11.18 -18.65 -20.83
C THR A 91 11.35 -18.37 -22.33
N ILE A 92 12.59 -18.50 -22.82
CA ILE A 92 12.96 -18.32 -24.24
C ILE A 92 13.81 -19.52 -24.64
N GLU A 93 13.46 -20.20 -25.72
CA GLU A 93 14.27 -21.31 -26.30
C GLU A 93 14.73 -22.34 -25.23
N ASN A 94 13.81 -22.74 -24.34
CA ASN A 94 14.04 -23.64 -23.19
C ASN A 94 14.98 -23.11 -22.09
N LYS A 95 15.30 -21.81 -22.07
CA LYS A 95 16.02 -21.14 -20.97
C LYS A 95 15.07 -20.25 -20.19
N THR A 96 14.99 -20.46 -18.88
CA THR A 96 14.24 -19.60 -17.95
C THR A 96 15.15 -18.50 -17.42
N ILE A 97 14.73 -17.26 -17.63
CA ILE A 97 15.42 -16.05 -17.22
C ILE A 97 14.65 -15.44 -16.07
N LYS A 98 15.35 -15.18 -14.96
CA LYS A 98 14.78 -14.62 -13.74
C LYS A 98 14.96 -13.10 -13.71
N PRO A 99 14.00 -12.36 -13.13
CA PRO A 99 14.14 -10.92 -12.89
C PRO A 99 15.46 -10.56 -12.23
N SER A 100 15.91 -11.33 -11.24
CA SER A 100 17.17 -11.10 -10.50
C SER A 100 18.44 -11.11 -11.36
N GLN A 101 18.39 -11.65 -12.58
CA GLN A 101 19.52 -11.65 -13.51
C GLN A 101 19.65 -10.34 -14.28
N VAL A 102 18.54 -9.59 -14.42
CA VAL A 102 18.43 -8.38 -15.26
C VAL A 102 17.92 -7.16 -14.52
N MET A 103 17.50 -7.32 -13.25
CA MET A 103 17.02 -6.26 -12.38
C MET A 103 18.03 -5.99 -11.26
N GLY A 104 18.13 -4.73 -10.84
CA GLY A 104 18.75 -4.32 -9.59
C GLY A 104 17.89 -4.70 -8.37
N PRO A 105 18.41 -4.46 -7.15
CA PRO A 105 17.63 -4.67 -5.94
C PRO A 105 16.39 -3.78 -5.91
N ASN A 106 15.30 -4.29 -5.31
CA ASN A 106 14.08 -3.51 -5.12
C ASN A 106 14.34 -2.25 -4.30
N ILE A 107 13.61 -1.19 -4.64
CA ILE A 107 13.66 0.07 -3.91
C ILE A 107 12.63 0.00 -2.79
N ALA A 108 13.09 0.12 -1.56
CA ALA A 108 12.23 0.10 -0.38
C ALA A 108 11.18 1.23 -0.44
N GLY A 109 9.92 0.86 -0.19
CA GLY A 109 8.83 1.83 -0.11
C GLY A 109 8.94 2.73 1.12
N LYS A 110 8.42 3.95 1.02
CA LYS A 110 8.37 4.89 2.15
C LYS A 110 7.31 4.50 3.17
N LYS A 111 7.55 4.85 4.43
CA LYS A 111 6.60 4.69 5.54
C LYS A 111 6.37 6.04 6.21
N ILE A 112 5.10 6.43 6.34
CA ILE A 112 4.68 7.67 7.02
C ILE A 112 3.59 7.27 7.99
N GLY A 113 3.70 7.66 9.25
CA GLY A 113 2.60 7.47 10.17
C GLY A 113 2.05 8.77 10.72
N PHE A 114 0.80 8.69 11.15
CA PHE A 114 -0.01 9.78 11.66
C PHE A 114 -0.55 9.35 13.02
N SER A 115 -0.17 10.07 14.08
CA SER A 115 -0.68 9.82 15.42
C SER A 115 -1.67 10.90 15.80
N LEU A 116 -2.90 10.51 16.14
CA LEU A 116 -3.97 11.44 16.52
C LEU A 116 -3.94 11.79 18.03
N VAL A 117 -3.30 10.97 18.87
CA VAL A 117 -3.15 11.21 20.31
C VAL A 117 -1.73 10.84 20.75
N ILE A 118 -1.08 11.78 21.45
CA ILE A 118 0.29 11.64 21.96
C ILE A 118 0.23 11.44 23.47
N LEU A 119 -0.17 10.26 23.93
CA LEU A 119 0.00 9.89 25.35
C LEU A 119 1.26 9.03 25.54
N ASP A 120 1.65 8.24 24.53
CA ASP A 120 2.96 7.57 24.41
C ASP A 120 3.28 7.23 22.93
N PRO A 121 4.19 7.98 22.27
CA PRO A 121 4.58 7.72 20.88
C PRO A 121 5.20 6.33 20.67
N GLN A 122 5.92 5.81 21.66
CA GLN A 122 6.61 4.51 21.52
C GLN A 122 5.61 3.36 21.54
N LYS A 123 4.55 3.44 22.32
CA LYS A 123 3.55 2.37 22.43
C LYS A 123 2.68 2.27 21.17
N ASN A 124 2.31 3.42 20.58
CA ASN A 124 1.53 3.47 19.33
C ASN A 124 2.29 2.93 18.11
N TRP A 125 3.63 3.03 18.09
CA TRP A 125 4.45 2.59 16.95
C TRP A 125 4.95 1.14 17.06
N ARG A 126 4.93 0.56 18.26
CA ARG A 126 5.33 -0.85 18.49
C ARG A 126 4.45 -1.82 17.70
N SER A 127 3.14 -1.57 17.62
CA SER A 127 2.21 -2.37 16.81
C SER A 127 2.55 -2.36 15.32
N PHE A 128 3.21 -1.31 14.83
CA PHE A 128 3.64 -1.17 13.45
C PHE A 128 5.07 -1.64 13.19
N SER A 129 5.78 -2.13 14.22
CA SER A 129 7.20 -2.52 14.12
C SER A 129 8.07 -1.45 13.46
N MET A 130 7.76 -0.17 13.72
CA MET A 130 8.50 0.95 13.18
C MET A 130 9.39 1.57 14.25
N PRO A 131 10.63 1.97 13.93
CA PRO A 131 11.40 2.82 14.82
C PRO A 131 10.67 4.18 14.95
N VAL A 132 10.55 4.68 16.18
CA VAL A 132 10.07 6.04 16.42
C VAL A 132 11.19 6.99 15.97
N ILE A 133 10.96 7.72 14.88
CA ILE A 133 11.83 8.83 14.49
C ILE A 133 11.13 10.07 15.06
N ILE A 134 11.59 10.51 16.23
CA ILE A 134 11.21 11.81 16.84
C ILE A 134 12.16 12.87 16.30
#